data_AF-A0A9D5EVV7-F1
#
_entry.id   AF-A0A9D5EVV7-F1
#
_cell.length_a   1.000
_cell.length_b   1.000
_cell.length_c   1.000
_cell.angle_alpha   90.00
_cell.angle_beta   90.00
_cell.angle_gamma   90.00
#
_symmetry.space_group_name_H-M   'P 1'
#
loop_
_entity.id
_entity.type
_entity.pdbx_description
1 polymer ?
#
loop_
_entity_poly.entity_id
_entity_poly.type
_entity_poly.pdbx_seq_one_letter_code
_entity_poly.pdbx_strand_id
1 'polypeptide(L)'
;MTEYVCLTVLADPGEGEPAFKARLTVFWTHMLRNKPDDYERVYAEASRFGVVEGCVSRQYMVEADAITAVIAELMDSGIAFTPIDEDDTYTKYEATSPDWFQIEH
;
A
#
# COMPACT_ATOMS: atom_id res chain seq x y z
N MET A 1 20.08 4.03 5.36
CA MET A 1 19.51 3.29 4.23
C MET A 1 18.02 3.48 4.35
N THR A 2 17.30 3.79 3.28
CA THR A 2 15.84 3.85 3.37
C THR A 2 15.30 2.44 3.41
N GLU A 3 14.57 2.13 4.47
CA GLU A 3 13.96 0.82 4.71
C GLU A 3 12.46 0.93 4.40
N TYR A 4 11.96 -0.06 3.70
CA TYR A 4 10.56 -0.14 3.29
C TYR A 4 9.88 -1.29 4.02
N VAL A 5 8.64 -1.09 4.43
CA VAL A 5 7.78 -2.16 4.95
C VAL A 5 6.73 -2.51 3.92
N CYS A 6 6.34 -3.79 3.89
CA CYS A 6 5.30 -4.27 2.98
C CYS A 6 3.92 -4.09 3.62
N LEU A 7 3.15 -3.14 3.10
CA LEU A 7 1.76 -2.91 3.45
C LEU A 7 0.86 -3.76 2.54
N THR A 8 0.05 -4.63 3.12
CA THR A 8 -0.99 -5.37 2.36
C THR A 8 -2.38 -4.85 2.74
N VAL A 9 -3.05 -4.19 1.79
CA VAL A 9 -4.44 -3.73 1.94
C VAL A 9 -5.41 -4.74 1.35
N LEU A 10 -6.60 -4.81 1.91
CA LEU A 10 -7.63 -5.80 1.63
C LEU A 10 -8.93 -5.12 1.17
N ALA A 11 -9.55 -5.72 0.17
CA ALA A 11 -10.90 -5.40 -0.27
C ALA A 11 -11.94 -5.90 0.74
N ASP A 12 -13.18 -5.43 0.60
CA ASP A 12 -14.28 -5.97 1.39
C ASP A 12 -14.59 -7.42 0.94
N PRO A 13 -15.18 -8.27 1.81
CA PRO A 13 -15.56 -9.63 1.42
C PRO A 13 -16.50 -9.65 0.21
N GLY A 14 -16.08 -10.33 -0.86
CA GLY A 14 -16.83 -10.42 -2.12
C GLY A 14 -16.68 -9.21 -3.04
N GLU A 15 -15.90 -8.20 -2.66
CA GLU A 15 -15.54 -7.09 -3.53
C GLU A 15 -14.59 -7.57 -4.64
N GLY A 16 -14.93 -7.27 -5.90
CA GLY A 16 -14.11 -7.61 -7.05
C GLY A 16 -12.98 -6.59 -7.29
N GLU A 17 -11.91 -7.03 -7.97
CA GLU A 17 -10.74 -6.20 -8.25
C GLU A 17 -11.05 -4.81 -8.84
N PRO A 18 -11.99 -4.63 -9.80
CA PRO A 18 -12.25 -3.30 -10.38
C PRO A 18 -12.82 -2.31 -9.35
N ALA A 19 -13.69 -2.79 -8.46
CA ALA A 19 -14.29 -1.95 -7.41
C ALA A 19 -13.24 -1.57 -6.36
N PHE A 20 -12.44 -2.56 -5.93
CA PHE A 20 -11.37 -2.32 -4.98
C PHE A 20 -10.31 -1.36 -5.53
N LYS A 21 -9.91 -1.54 -6.80
CA LYS A 21 -9.00 -0.62 -7.48
C LYS A 21 -9.53 0.82 -7.49
N ALA A 22 -10.83 1.01 -7.73
CA ALA A 22 -11.43 2.34 -7.70
C ALA A 22 -11.36 2.98 -6.30
N ARG A 23 -11.61 2.21 -5.23
CA ARG A 23 -11.44 2.69 -3.84
C ARG A 23 -10.00 3.07 -3.54
N LEU A 24 -9.03 2.24 -3.94
CA LEU A 24 -7.61 2.55 -3.78
C LEU A 24 -7.22 3.82 -4.54
N THR A 25 -7.72 4.02 -5.76
CA THR A 25 -7.50 5.28 -6.50
C THR A 25 -8.04 6.49 -5.76
N VAL A 26 -9.23 6.41 -5.16
CA VAL A 26 -9.80 7.51 -4.35
C VAL A 26 -8.93 7.77 -3.12
N PHE A 27 -8.54 6.72 -2.40
CA PHE A 27 -7.67 6.80 -1.22
C PHE A 27 -6.32 7.45 -1.54
N TRP A 28 -5.61 6.96 -2.55
CA TRP A 28 -4.30 7.50 -2.92
C TRP A 28 -4.40 8.92 -3.49
N THR A 29 -5.48 9.26 -4.19
CA THR A 29 -5.73 10.65 -4.61
C THR A 29 -5.98 11.56 -3.40
N HIS A 30 -6.64 11.05 -2.34
CA HIS A 30 -6.81 11.79 -1.11
C HIS A 30 -5.46 12.01 -0.41
N MET A 31 -4.65 10.97 -0.26
CA MET A 31 -3.30 11.04 0.31
C MET A 31 -2.43 12.04 -0.43
N LEU A 32 -2.33 11.93 -1.76
CA LEU A 32 -1.56 12.85 -2.61
C LEU A 32 -1.95 14.33 -2.39
N ARG A 33 -3.23 14.63 -2.12
CA ARG A 33 -3.72 16.00 -1.99
C ARG A 33 -3.59 16.57 -0.57
N ASN A 34 -3.69 15.72 0.45
CA ASN A 34 -3.81 16.18 1.84
C ASN A 34 -2.58 15.82 2.69
N LYS A 35 -1.82 14.81 2.27
CA LYS A 35 -0.60 14.31 2.92
C LYS A 35 0.46 13.97 1.85
N PRO A 36 0.87 14.94 0.99
CA PRO A 36 1.78 14.69 -0.13
C PRO A 36 3.11 14.09 0.35
N ASP A 37 3.69 14.60 1.44
CA ASP A 37 4.95 14.11 1.99
C ASP A 37 4.88 12.62 2.40
N ASP A 38 3.73 12.16 2.91
CA ASP A 38 3.52 10.74 3.25
C ASP A 38 3.26 9.90 1.98
N TYR A 39 2.58 10.47 0.99
CA TYR A 39 2.33 9.83 -0.29
C TYR A 39 3.62 9.59 -1.08
N GLU A 40 4.53 10.57 -1.11
CA GLU A 40 5.85 10.46 -1.77
C GLU A 40 6.71 9.33 -1.20
N ARG A 41 6.45 8.94 0.05
CA ARG A 41 7.12 7.84 0.75
C ARG A 41 6.53 6.46 0.45
N VAL A 42 5.50 6.38 -0.39
CA VAL A 42 5.03 5.12 -0.98
C VAL A 42 5.82 4.86 -2.24
N TYR A 43 6.77 3.94 -2.17
CA TYR A 43 7.77 3.76 -3.21
C TYR A 43 7.29 2.91 -4.39
N ALA A 44 6.57 1.84 -4.10
CA ALA A 44 6.12 0.92 -5.14
C ALA A 44 4.80 0.27 -4.77
N GLU A 45 4.09 -0.20 -5.79
CA GLU A 45 2.93 -1.06 -5.65
C GLU A 45 3.13 -2.38 -6.37
N ALA A 46 2.53 -3.46 -5.85
CA ALA A 46 2.60 -4.75 -6.51
C ALA A 46 1.98 -4.66 -7.91
N SER A 47 2.60 -5.31 -8.89
CA SER A 47 2.15 -5.27 -10.29
C SER A 47 0.78 -5.89 -10.51
N ARG A 48 0.38 -6.80 -9.63
CA ARG A 48 -0.87 -7.56 -9.70
C ARG A 48 -1.61 -7.49 -8.38
N PHE A 49 -2.92 -7.69 -8.44
CA PHE A 49 -3.70 -7.96 -7.24
C PHE A 49 -3.39 -9.39 -6.75
N GLY A 50 -3.43 -9.56 -5.44
CA GLY A 50 -3.36 -10.85 -4.77
C GLY A 50 -4.70 -11.24 -4.17
N VAL A 51 -4.68 -12.33 -3.42
CA VAL A 51 -5.80 -12.76 -2.58
C VAL A 51 -5.26 -13.16 -1.22
N VAL A 52 -5.83 -12.59 -0.15
CA VAL A 52 -5.52 -12.92 1.23
C VAL A 52 -6.83 -13.25 1.93
N GLU A 53 -6.91 -14.44 2.52
CA GLU A 53 -8.12 -14.94 3.20
C GLU A 53 -9.41 -14.85 2.37
N GLY A 54 -9.30 -15.01 1.04
CA GLY A 54 -10.44 -14.92 0.11
C GLY A 54 -10.86 -13.50 -0.27
N CYS A 55 -10.19 -12.48 0.24
CA CYS A 55 -10.38 -11.09 -0.16
C CYS A 55 -9.31 -10.66 -1.17
N VAL A 56 -9.70 -9.85 -2.15
CA VAL A 56 -8.73 -9.23 -3.07
C VAL A 56 -7.78 -8.37 -2.25
N SER A 57 -6.48 -8.42 -2.57
CA SER A 57 -5.47 -7.65 -1.88
C SER A 57 -4.53 -6.91 -2.83
N ARG A 58 -3.92 -5.84 -2.33
CA ARG A 58 -2.87 -5.10 -3.03
C ARG A 58 -1.74 -4.81 -2.05
N GLN A 59 -0.50 -4.90 -2.51
CA GLN A 59 0.67 -4.65 -1.68
C GLN A 59 1.37 -3.36 -2.10
N TYR A 60 1.96 -2.68 -1.12
CA TYR A 60 2.69 -1.44 -1.29
C TYR A 60 3.99 -1.50 -0.50
N MET A 61 5.06 -0.96 -1.07
CA MET A 61 6.32 -0.69 -0.37
C MET A 61 6.27 0.73 0.13
N VAL A 62 6.27 0.90 1.45
CA VAL A 62 6.13 2.19 2.12
C VAL A 62 7.35 2.41 3.00
N GLU A 63 7.94 3.60 3.00
CA GLU A 63 9.03 3.89 3.95
C GLU A 63 8.54 3.69 5.39
N ALA A 64 9.37 3.07 6.24
CA ALA A 64 9.00 2.79 7.63
C ALA A 64 8.51 4.05 8.37
N ASP A 65 9.11 5.21 8.10
CA ASP A 65 8.73 6.49 8.72
C ASP A 65 7.31 6.99 8.33
N ALA A 66 6.76 6.52 7.21
CA ALA A 66 5.42 6.90 6.72
C ALA A 66 4.34 5.90 7.13
N ILE A 67 4.70 4.69 7.56
CA ILE A 67 3.72 3.60 7.69
C ILE A 67 2.63 3.92 8.71
N THR A 68 2.99 4.55 9.83
CA THR A 68 2.05 4.93 10.88
C THR A 68 1.00 5.93 10.35
N ALA A 69 1.42 6.90 9.53
CA ALA A 69 0.52 7.88 8.93
C ALA A 69 -0.42 7.23 7.89
N VAL A 70 0.11 6.33 7.06
CA VAL A 70 -0.67 5.59 6.06
C VAL A 70 -1.70 4.68 6.74
N ILE A 71 -1.32 3.95 7.80
CA ILE A 71 -2.26 3.11 8.58
C ILE A 71 -3.40 3.95 9.17
N ALA A 72 -3.07 5.10 9.77
CA ALA A 72 -4.08 6.00 10.33
C ALA A 72 -5.12 6.42 9.28
N GLU A 73 -4.67 6.75 8.07
CA GLU A 73 -5.57 7.11 6.98
C GLU A 73 -6.39 5.92 6.45
N LEU A 74 -5.78 4.74 6.34
CA LEU A 74 -6.50 3.53 5.93
C LEU A 74 -7.64 3.21 6.90
N MET A 75 -7.40 3.35 8.20
CA MET A 75 -8.43 3.16 9.23
C MET A 75 -9.56 4.19 9.10
N ASP A 76 -9.24 5.47 8.88
CA ASP A 76 -10.24 6.52 8.70
C ASP A 76 -11.07 6.31 7.41
N SER A 77 -10.42 5.82 6.35
CA SER A 77 -11.04 5.48 5.07
C SER A 77 -11.77 4.13 5.06
N GLY A 78 -11.71 3.37 6.15
CA GLY A 78 -12.33 2.04 6.26
C GLY A 78 -11.75 1.01 5.30
N ILE A 79 -10.46 1.11 4.94
CA ILE A 79 -9.76 0.11 4.13
C ILE A 79 -9.03 -0.84 5.08
N ALA A 80 -9.37 -2.13 5.02
CA ALA A 80 -8.73 -3.15 5.84
C ALA A 80 -7.29 -3.41 5.35
N PHE A 81 -6.43 -3.87 6.26
CA PHE A 81 -5.05 -4.23 5.96
C PHE A 81 -4.59 -5.36 6.89
N THR A 82 -3.59 -6.13 6.47
CA THR A 82 -2.98 -7.16 7.32
C THR A 82 -2.05 -6.52 8.35
N PRO A 83 -1.80 -7.17 9.51
CA PRO A 83 -0.74 -6.74 10.42
C PRO A 83 0.58 -6.55 9.66
N ILE A 84 1.27 -5.45 9.96
CA ILE A 84 2.54 -5.10 9.34
C ILE A 84 3.64 -5.64 10.25
N ASP A 85 4.60 -6.34 9.67
CA ASP A 85 5.82 -6.71 10.35
C ASP A 85 6.84 -5.60 10.11
N GLU A 86 7.04 -4.74 11.12
CA GLU A 86 7.96 -3.60 11.03
C GLU A 86 9.43 -4.04 11.05
N ASP A 87 9.71 -5.28 11.48
CA ASP A 87 11.06 -5.87 11.48
C ASP A 87 11.40 -6.53 10.13
N ASP A 88 10.39 -6.84 9.30
CA ASP A 88 10.56 -7.40 7.95
C ASP A 88 10.67 -6.27 6.90
N THR A 89 11.85 -5.64 6.89
CA THR A 89 12.12 -4.52 5.99
C THR A 89 12.72 -4.97 4.66
N TYR A 90 12.31 -4.28 3.60
CA TYR A 90 12.83 -4.42 2.25
C TYR A 90 13.82 -3.31 1.95
N THR A 91 14.87 -3.67 1.21
CA THR A 91 15.77 -2.70 0.61
C THR A 91 15.18 -2.15 -0.69
N LYS A 92 15.66 -0.98 -1.12
CA LYS A 92 15.30 -0.40 -2.42
C LYS A 92 15.53 -1.37 -3.59
N TYR A 93 16.54 -2.24 -3.52
CA TYR A 93 16.83 -3.22 -4.57
C TYR A 93 15.69 -4.24 -4.70
N GLU A 94 15.21 -4.77 -3.59
CA GLU A 94 14.10 -5.73 -3.57
C GLU A 94 12.79 -5.11 -4.04
N ALA A 95 12.56 -3.83 -3.71
CA ALA A 95 11.42 -3.06 -4.18
C ALA A 95 11.50 -2.64 -5.66
N THR A 96 12.56 -3.02 -6.38
CA THR A 96 12.72 -2.80 -7.83
C THR A 96 12.58 -4.07 -8.68
N SER A 97 12.16 -5.20 -8.08
CA SER A 97 11.82 -6.41 -8.84
C SER A 97 10.70 -6.16 -9.87
N PRO A 98 10.63 -6.92 -10.99
CA PRO A 98 9.50 -6.87 -11.95
C PRO A 98 8.11 -7.09 -11.33
N ASP A 99 8.06 -7.65 -10.12
CA ASP A 99 6.81 -7.81 -9.38
C ASP A 99 6.25 -6.49 -8.85
N TRP A 100 7.04 -5.41 -8.88
CA TRP A 100 6.71 -4.09 -8.37
C TRP A 100 6.70 -3.02 -9.47
N PHE A 101 5.67 -2.19 -9.48
CA PHE A 101 5.67 -0.92 -10.22
C PHE A 101 6.11 0.20 -9.28
N GLN A 102 7.19 0.88 -9.64
CA GLN A 102 7.66 2.05 -8.91
C GLN A 102 6.69 3.21 -9.15
N ILE A 103 6.24 3.83 -8.07
CA ILE A 103 5.36 4.98 -8.14
C ILE A 103 6.25 6.20 -8.41
N GLU A 104 6.03 6.85 -9.55
CA GLU A 104 6.69 8.11 -9.88
C GLU A 104 6.01 9.25 -9.13
N HIS A 105 6.82 10.03 -8.41
CA HIS A 105 6.41 11.24 -7.70
C HIS A 105 7.11 12.45 -8.31
#